data_AF-A0A7C6Y5Y0-F1
#
_entry.id   AF-A0A7C6Y5Y0-F1
#
_cell.length_a   1.000
_cell.length_b   1.000
_cell.length_c   1.000
_cell.angle_alpha   90.00
_cell.angle_beta   90.00
_cell.angle_gamma   90.00
#
_symmetry.space_group_name_H-M   'P 1'
#
loop_
_entity.id
_entity.type
_entity.pdbx_description
1 polymer ?
#
loop_
_entity_poly.entity_id
_entity_poly.type
_entity_poly.pdbx_seq_one_letter_code
_entity_poly.pdbx_strand_id
1 'polypeptide(L)'
;MKMLPRDYAKAVGTPFRVEKYKDATLEMYYLNDRNDFHKFAQRGRFSVWTSDGVNYRLFVEKGYYEAVPNLYKNEVNDIWLDFTNSIYGAQRKMSRKYMMVSMIVLLVVLGASMLLQTFWAEQANNIFLAAMVVLFIGLFVSSNGQQKRLRSLVQEENKKATELIKNELGEAAFQEILDNQEKYYQKYFNTEEEIETPIESNDEQEALEAFQEDEKADVEDKE
;
A
#
# COMPACT_ATOMS: atom_id res chain seq x y z
N MET A 1 -9.47 -8.25 -5.25
CA MET A 1 -9.66 -7.00 -4.46
C MET A 1 -9.06 -5.85 -5.27
N LYS A 2 -9.64 -4.64 -5.29
CA LYS A 2 -9.03 -3.52 -6.03
C LYS A 2 -7.79 -3.00 -5.30
N MET A 3 -6.71 -2.77 -6.02
CA MET A 3 -5.44 -2.22 -5.55
C MET A 3 -4.94 -1.24 -6.60
N LEU A 4 -4.78 0.03 -6.24
CA LEU A 4 -4.34 1.09 -7.17
C LEU A 4 -5.05 1.02 -8.54
N PRO A 5 -6.39 1.10 -8.58
CA PRO A 5 -7.15 0.91 -9.82
C PRO A 5 -6.81 1.96 -10.90
N ARG A 6 -6.35 3.16 -10.49
CA ARG A 6 -5.84 4.19 -11.41
C ARG A 6 -4.56 3.75 -12.08
N ASP A 7 -3.63 3.12 -11.37
CA ASP A 7 -2.39 2.60 -11.95
C ASP A 7 -2.61 1.33 -12.76
N TYR A 8 -3.56 0.49 -12.35
CA TYR A 8 -3.99 -0.66 -13.14
C TYR A 8 -4.42 -0.25 -14.57
N ALA A 9 -5.14 0.87 -14.70
CA ALA A 9 -5.62 1.38 -15.98
C ALA A 9 -4.52 2.00 -16.87
N LYS A 10 -3.32 2.27 -16.33
CA LYS A 10 -2.19 2.88 -17.07
C LYS A 10 -1.32 1.85 -17.81
N ALA A 11 -1.77 0.60 -17.94
CA ALA A 11 -1.06 -0.38 -18.74
C ALA A 11 -0.95 0.08 -20.20
N VAL A 12 0.26 0.06 -20.74
CA VAL A 12 0.56 0.42 -22.13
C VAL A 12 1.15 -0.79 -22.83
N GLY A 13 0.69 -1.07 -24.05
CA GLY A 13 1.21 -2.18 -24.85
C GLY A 13 0.70 -3.56 -24.41
N THR A 14 1.46 -4.60 -24.76
CA THR A 14 1.17 -6.00 -24.42
C THR A 14 2.00 -6.45 -23.23
N PRO A 15 1.46 -7.28 -22.34
CA PRO A 15 2.23 -7.82 -21.22
C PRO A 15 3.39 -8.67 -21.76
N PHE A 16 4.57 -8.51 -21.17
CA PHE A 16 5.75 -9.29 -21.57
C PHE A 16 5.73 -10.71 -20.98
N ARG A 17 4.95 -10.92 -19.91
CA ARG A 17 4.73 -12.21 -19.27
C ARG A 17 3.32 -12.25 -18.68
N VAL A 18 2.68 -13.41 -18.79
CA VAL A 18 1.34 -13.67 -18.25
C VAL A 18 1.38 -14.97 -17.47
N GLU A 19 0.87 -14.93 -16.25
CA GLU A 19 0.86 -16.06 -15.32
C GLU A 19 -0.54 -16.27 -14.75
N LYS A 20 -0.72 -17.43 -14.11
CA LYS A 20 -1.94 -17.74 -13.37
C LYS A 20 -1.66 -17.66 -11.88
N TYR A 21 -2.47 -16.87 -11.19
CA TYR A 21 -2.50 -16.80 -9.74
C TYR A 21 -3.89 -17.28 -9.29
N LYS A 22 -3.98 -18.51 -8.77
CA LYS A 22 -5.26 -19.14 -8.40
C LYS A 22 -6.25 -19.12 -9.60
N ASP A 23 -7.40 -18.48 -9.43
CA ASP A 23 -8.43 -18.30 -10.47
C ASP A 23 -8.26 -16.99 -11.27
N ALA A 24 -7.21 -16.21 -11.00
CA ALA A 24 -6.94 -14.91 -11.61
C ALA A 24 -5.75 -14.95 -12.57
N THR A 25 -5.66 -13.93 -13.43
CA THR A 25 -4.53 -13.73 -14.33
C THR A 25 -3.60 -12.67 -13.77
N LEU A 26 -2.29 -12.94 -13.77
CA LEU A 26 -1.24 -11.97 -13.48
C LEU A 26 -0.58 -11.55 -14.80
N GLU A 27 -0.68 -10.26 -15.14
CA GLU A 27 -0.05 -9.68 -16.32
C GLU A 27 1.14 -8.81 -15.90
N MET A 28 2.32 -9.04 -16.49
CA MET A 28 3.53 -8.26 -16.19
C MET A 28 3.85 -7.29 -17.33
N TYR A 29 4.07 -6.03 -16.96
CA TYR A 29 4.36 -4.92 -17.87
C TYR A 29 5.64 -4.21 -17.45
N TYR A 30 6.36 -3.62 -18.41
CA TYR A 30 7.52 -2.80 -18.06
C TYR A 30 7.07 -1.41 -17.61
N LEU A 31 7.61 -0.95 -16.48
CA LEU A 31 7.41 0.42 -16.01
C LEU A 31 7.97 1.45 -16.99
N ASN A 32 9.05 1.11 -17.69
CA ASN A 32 9.75 1.99 -18.64
C ASN A 32 8.83 2.51 -19.76
N ASP A 33 7.74 1.79 -20.07
CA ASP A 33 6.77 2.16 -21.11
C ASP A 33 5.77 3.22 -20.62
N ARG A 34 5.76 3.53 -19.31
CA ARG A 34 4.88 4.53 -18.71
C ARG A 34 5.57 5.88 -18.57
N ASN A 35 4.83 6.95 -18.90
CA ASN A 35 5.31 8.33 -18.76
C ASN A 35 5.57 8.77 -17.31
N ASP A 36 4.98 8.10 -16.31
CA ASP A 36 5.15 8.40 -14.89
C ASP A 36 6.23 7.56 -14.19
N PHE A 37 6.96 6.71 -14.94
CA PHE A 37 8.03 5.85 -14.44
C PHE A 37 9.02 6.56 -13.51
N HIS A 38 9.52 7.73 -13.92
CA HIS A 38 10.56 8.46 -13.18
C HIS A 38 10.14 8.81 -11.75
N LYS A 39 8.83 8.94 -11.47
CA LYS A 39 8.33 9.21 -10.12
C LYS A 39 8.54 8.02 -9.19
N PHE A 40 8.39 6.80 -9.70
CA PHE A 40 8.59 5.57 -8.93
C PHE A 40 10.08 5.32 -8.70
N ALA A 41 10.87 5.43 -9.75
CA ALA A 41 12.29 5.12 -9.68
C ALA A 41 13.09 6.13 -8.83
N GLN A 42 12.68 7.41 -8.78
CA GLN A 42 13.26 8.39 -7.85
C GLN A 42 13.04 8.03 -6.36
N ARG A 43 12.00 7.26 -6.05
CA ARG A 43 11.70 6.79 -4.69
C ARG A 43 12.29 5.40 -4.42
N GLY A 44 13.13 4.88 -5.31
CA GLY A 44 13.68 3.53 -5.21
C GLY A 44 12.66 2.42 -5.46
N ARG A 45 11.51 2.73 -6.05
CA ARG A 45 10.46 1.76 -6.38
C ARG A 45 10.65 1.29 -7.80
N PHE A 46 11.08 0.04 -7.95
CA PHE A 46 11.31 -0.57 -9.26
C PHE A 46 10.22 -1.57 -9.64
N SER A 47 9.26 -1.83 -8.75
CA SER A 47 8.06 -2.62 -8.99
C SER A 47 6.83 -1.89 -8.46
N VAL A 48 5.64 -2.22 -8.99
CA VAL A 48 4.35 -1.81 -8.46
C VAL A 48 3.31 -2.90 -8.74
N TRP A 49 2.66 -3.39 -7.69
CA TRP A 49 1.56 -4.35 -7.77
C TRP A 49 0.20 -3.64 -7.83
N THR A 50 -0.67 -4.05 -8.76
CA THR A 50 -1.99 -3.44 -8.97
C THR A 50 -3.06 -4.50 -9.26
N SER A 51 -4.33 -4.20 -9.00
CA SER A 51 -5.46 -5.10 -9.27
C SER A 51 -6.76 -4.34 -9.52
N ASP A 52 -7.55 -4.81 -10.49
CA ASP A 52 -8.90 -4.33 -10.79
C ASP A 52 -10.00 -4.99 -9.94
N GLY A 53 -9.63 -5.93 -9.06
CA GLY A 53 -10.56 -6.73 -8.30
C GLY A 53 -10.63 -8.19 -8.71
N VAL A 54 -10.28 -8.49 -9.97
CA VAL A 54 -10.38 -9.81 -10.60
C VAL A 54 -9.01 -10.30 -11.03
N ASN A 55 -8.25 -9.48 -11.76
CA ASN A 55 -6.93 -9.78 -12.27
C ASN A 55 -5.87 -8.90 -11.61
N TYR A 56 -4.61 -9.29 -11.77
CA TYR A 56 -3.45 -8.64 -11.18
C TYR A 56 -2.52 -8.14 -12.28
N ARG A 57 -1.87 -7.01 -12.02
CA ARG A 57 -0.85 -6.43 -12.89
C ARG A 57 0.36 -6.06 -12.08
N LEU A 58 1.53 -6.51 -12.52
CA LEU A 58 2.81 -6.09 -12.00
C LEU A 58 3.48 -5.19 -13.02
N PHE A 59 3.79 -3.96 -12.62
CA PHE A 59 4.65 -3.07 -13.38
C PHE A 59 6.05 -3.16 -12.80
N VAL A 60 7.04 -3.55 -13.60
CA VAL A 60 8.43 -3.69 -13.14
C VAL A 60 9.38 -2.96 -14.07
N GLU A 61 10.39 -2.30 -13.53
CA GLU A 61 11.45 -1.68 -14.31
C GLU A 61 12.31 -2.77 -14.96
N LYS A 62 12.57 -2.63 -16.25
CA LYS A 62 13.22 -3.65 -17.06
C LYS A 62 14.60 -4.04 -16.54
N GLY A 63 15.45 -3.06 -16.22
CA GLY A 63 16.79 -3.32 -15.68
C GLY A 63 16.74 -4.05 -14.33
N TYR A 64 15.79 -3.72 -13.48
CA TYR A 64 15.58 -4.37 -12.19
C TYR A 64 15.08 -5.81 -12.35
N TYR A 65 14.12 -6.04 -13.26
CA TYR A 65 13.66 -7.39 -13.59
C TYR A 65 14.80 -8.28 -14.10
N GLU A 66 15.69 -7.73 -14.94
CA GLU A 66 16.86 -8.44 -15.45
C GLU A 66 17.94 -8.67 -14.38
N ALA A 67 18.06 -7.78 -13.39
CA ALA A 67 19.03 -7.90 -12.29
C ALA A 67 18.60 -8.94 -11.25
N VAL A 68 17.31 -9.05 -10.96
CA VAL A 68 16.77 -9.98 -9.96
C VAL A 68 15.62 -10.85 -10.48
N PRO A 69 15.84 -11.66 -11.52
CA PRO A 69 14.78 -12.45 -12.16
C PRO A 69 14.18 -13.50 -11.24
N ASN A 70 14.97 -13.99 -10.26
CA ASN A 70 14.51 -15.00 -9.30
C ASN A 70 13.41 -14.48 -8.36
N LEU A 71 13.32 -13.17 -8.14
CA LEU A 71 12.27 -12.53 -7.34
C LEU A 71 10.90 -12.56 -8.06
N TYR A 72 10.90 -12.78 -9.37
CA TYR A 72 9.71 -12.79 -10.22
C TYR A 72 9.39 -14.19 -10.76
N LYS A 73 9.83 -15.23 -10.05
CA LYS A 73 9.36 -16.60 -10.30
C LYS A 73 7.91 -16.71 -9.88
N ASN A 74 7.17 -17.61 -10.53
CA ASN A 74 5.72 -17.72 -10.32
C ASN A 74 5.39 -18.03 -8.85
N GLU A 75 6.16 -18.90 -8.22
CA GLU A 75 6.01 -19.28 -6.81
C GLU A 75 6.26 -18.10 -5.86
N VAL A 76 7.20 -17.22 -6.22
CA VAL A 76 7.52 -16.01 -5.46
C VAL A 76 6.46 -14.93 -5.68
N ASN A 77 5.96 -14.81 -6.91
CA ASN A 77 4.86 -13.90 -7.26
C ASN A 77 3.59 -14.25 -6.47
N ASP A 78 3.29 -15.54 -6.29
CA ASP A 78 2.16 -16.01 -5.47
C ASP A 78 2.29 -15.53 -4.02
N ILE A 79 3.50 -15.61 -3.43
CA ILE A 79 3.78 -15.14 -2.08
C ILE A 79 3.62 -13.62 -1.98
N TRP A 80 4.17 -12.87 -2.94
CA TRP A 80 4.03 -11.41 -2.98
C TRP A 80 2.58 -10.98 -3.12
N LEU A 81 1.80 -11.63 -3.98
CA LEU A 81 0.39 -11.34 -4.15
C LEU A 81 -0.41 -11.66 -2.88
N ASP A 82 -0.09 -12.74 -2.17
CA ASP A 82 -0.72 -13.07 -0.89
C ASP A 82 -0.41 -11.98 0.17
N PHE A 83 0.84 -11.52 0.24
CA PHE A 83 1.25 -10.39 1.08
C PHE A 83 0.48 -9.10 0.73
N THR A 84 0.46 -8.70 -0.54
CA THR A 84 -0.25 -7.48 -0.96
C THR A 84 -1.75 -7.60 -0.67
N ASN A 85 -2.36 -8.75 -0.95
CA ASN A 85 -3.78 -9.00 -0.67
C ASN A 85 -4.10 -8.95 0.84
N SER A 86 -3.23 -9.49 1.70
CA SER A 86 -3.45 -9.50 3.16
C SER A 86 -3.48 -8.07 3.70
N ILE A 87 -2.53 -7.22 3.27
CA ILE A 87 -2.45 -5.85 3.74
C ILE A 87 -3.59 -4.98 3.18
N TYR A 88 -3.85 -5.01 1.87
CA TYR A 88 -4.98 -4.25 1.29
C TYR A 88 -6.32 -4.68 1.90
N GLY A 89 -6.49 -5.97 2.21
CA GLY A 89 -7.67 -6.48 2.89
C GLY A 89 -7.80 -5.98 4.31
N ALA A 90 -6.70 -5.99 5.07
CA ALA A 90 -6.66 -5.48 6.44
C ALA A 90 -6.91 -3.96 6.48
N GLN A 91 -6.24 -3.19 5.62
CA GLN A 91 -6.39 -1.74 5.51
C GLN A 91 -7.83 -1.35 5.17
N ARG A 92 -8.44 -1.99 4.16
CA ARG A 92 -9.84 -1.69 3.78
C ARG A 92 -10.84 -2.02 4.89
N LYS A 93 -10.66 -3.14 5.58
CA LYS A 93 -11.50 -3.53 6.72
C LYS A 93 -11.33 -2.54 7.89
N MET A 94 -10.10 -2.13 8.14
CA MET A 94 -9.75 -1.15 9.17
C MET A 94 -10.37 0.21 8.86
N SER A 95 -10.12 0.75 7.67
CA SER A 95 -10.69 2.02 7.18
C SER A 95 -12.22 2.03 7.26
N ARG A 96 -12.90 0.97 6.77
CA ARG A 96 -14.38 0.88 6.86
C ARG A 96 -14.89 0.90 8.29
N LYS A 97 -14.22 0.18 9.21
CA LYS A 97 -14.61 0.17 10.62
C LYS A 97 -14.46 1.55 11.25
N TYR A 98 -13.36 2.24 10.99
CA TYR A 98 -13.13 3.59 11.51
C TYR A 98 -14.10 4.62 10.94
N MET A 99 -14.36 4.58 9.63
CA MET A 99 -15.37 5.44 8.99
C MET A 99 -16.77 5.24 9.58
N MET A 100 -17.15 3.99 9.87
CA MET A 100 -18.44 3.70 10.49
C MET A 100 -18.50 4.23 11.93
N VAL A 101 -17.44 4.05 12.72
CA VAL A 101 -17.37 4.57 14.09
C VAL A 101 -17.41 6.09 14.10
N SER A 102 -16.65 6.77 13.22
CA SER A 102 -16.66 8.23 13.14
C SER A 102 -18.03 8.77 12.72
N MET A 103 -18.71 8.12 11.78
CA MET A 103 -20.06 8.47 11.36
C MET A 103 -21.07 8.32 12.51
N ILE A 104 -21.00 7.24 13.30
CA ILE A 104 -21.86 7.06 14.48
C ILE A 104 -21.62 8.16 15.50
N VAL A 105 -20.36 8.46 15.82
CA VAL A 105 -20.01 9.53 16.76
C VAL A 105 -20.51 10.89 16.27
N LEU A 106 -20.38 11.18 14.98
CA LEU A 106 -20.89 12.41 14.37
C LEU A 106 -22.43 12.50 14.51
N LEU A 107 -23.15 11.43 14.22
CA LEU A 107 -24.61 11.39 14.38
C LEU A 107 -25.05 11.62 15.83
N VAL A 108 -24.32 11.05 16.79
CA VAL A 108 -24.57 11.27 18.22
C VAL A 108 -24.36 12.74 18.59
N VAL A 109 -23.28 13.37 18.12
CA VAL A 109 -23.00 14.78 18.39
C VAL A 109 -24.05 15.70 17.75
N LEU A 110 -24.45 15.42 16.50
CA LEU A 110 -25.50 16.18 15.82
C LEU A 110 -26.86 16.04 16.53
N GLY A 111 -27.22 14.81 16.92
CA GLY A 111 -28.45 14.55 17.69
C GLY A 111 -28.46 15.28 19.05
N ALA A 112 -27.35 15.22 19.78
CA ALA A 112 -27.19 15.95 21.04
C ALA A 112 -27.27 17.48 20.84
N SER A 113 -26.67 17.99 19.75
CA SER A 113 -26.69 19.42 19.42
C SER A 113 -28.12 19.90 19.11
N MET A 114 -28.91 19.14 18.35
CA MET A 114 -30.32 19.48 18.08
C MET A 114 -31.17 19.52 19.36
N LEU A 115 -30.96 18.57 20.27
CA LEU A 115 -31.63 18.58 21.58
C LEU A 115 -31.21 19.80 22.41
N LEU A 116 -29.91 20.08 22.50
CA LEU A 116 -29.40 21.24 23.24
C LEU A 116 -29.91 22.58 22.67
N GLN A 117 -30.07 22.69 21.36
CA GLN A 117 -30.64 23.89 20.74
C GLN A 117 -32.11 24.11 21.12
N THR A 118 -32.85 23.03 21.41
CA THR A 118 -34.25 23.10 21.84
C THR A 118 -34.38 23.57 23.29
N PHE A 119 -33.46 23.17 24.17
CA PHE A 119 -33.55 23.44 25.61
C PHE A 119 -32.66 24.60 26.10
N TRP A 120 -31.53 24.90 25.42
CA TRP A 120 -30.53 25.91 25.81
C TRP A 120 -29.87 26.58 24.60
N ALA A 121 -30.66 27.32 23.81
CA ALA A 121 -30.22 27.93 22.55
C ALA A 121 -29.00 28.89 22.69
N GLU A 122 -28.88 29.64 23.79
CA GLU A 122 -27.77 30.60 23.97
C GLU A 122 -26.40 29.94 24.13
N GLN A 123 -26.35 28.71 24.66
CA GLN A 123 -25.11 27.98 24.92
C GLN A 123 -24.85 26.87 23.89
N ALA A 124 -25.86 26.52 23.09
CA ALA A 124 -25.82 25.44 22.11
C ALA A 124 -24.63 25.56 21.13
N ASN A 125 -24.37 26.77 20.62
CA ASN A 125 -23.26 26.99 19.67
C ASN A 125 -21.88 26.79 20.30
N ASN A 126 -21.67 27.25 21.54
CA ASN A 126 -20.40 27.09 22.24
C ASN A 126 -20.15 25.63 22.62
N ILE A 127 -21.19 24.92 23.06
CA ILE A 127 -21.12 23.49 23.39
C ILE A 127 -20.87 22.66 22.12
N PHE A 128 -21.54 23.00 21.02
CA PHE A 128 -21.32 22.35 19.72
C PHE A 128 -19.87 22.53 19.24
N LEU A 129 -19.34 23.75 19.31
CA LEU A 129 -17.94 24.03 18.95
C LEU A 129 -16.97 23.21 19.82
N ALA A 130 -17.19 23.17 21.14
CA ALA A 130 -16.37 22.38 22.05
C ALA A 130 -16.44 20.87 21.75
N ALA A 131 -17.64 20.35 21.45
CA ALA A 131 -17.83 18.96 21.07
C ALA A 131 -17.14 18.62 19.73
N MET A 132 -17.18 19.53 18.76
CA MET A 132 -16.45 19.39 17.50
C MET A 132 -14.94 19.33 17.73
N VAL A 133 -14.37 20.22 18.55
CA VAL A 133 -12.93 20.18 18.86
C VAL A 133 -12.53 18.85 19.49
N VAL A 134 -13.30 18.35 20.46
CA VAL A 134 -13.05 17.04 21.08
C VAL A 134 -13.15 15.90 20.06
N LEU A 135 -14.14 15.95 19.17
CA LEU A 135 -14.33 14.97 18.11
C LEU A 135 -13.13 14.96 17.14
N PHE A 136 -12.68 16.13 16.68
CA PHE A 136 -11.52 16.25 15.79
C PHE A 136 -10.23 15.72 16.45
N ILE A 137 -10.00 16.04 17.72
CA ILE A 137 -8.86 15.48 18.47
C ILE A 137 -8.97 13.96 18.55
N GLY A 138 -10.17 13.43 18.85
CA GLY A 138 -10.42 11.98 18.89
C GLY A 138 -10.18 11.30 17.55
N LEU A 139 -10.63 11.89 16.44
CA LEU A 139 -10.36 11.40 15.09
C LEU A 139 -8.86 11.42 14.77
N PHE A 140 -8.16 12.49 15.13
CA PHE A 140 -6.71 12.61 14.90
C PHE A 140 -5.92 11.54 15.65
N VAL A 141 -6.22 11.33 16.94
CA VAL A 141 -5.59 10.27 17.74
C VAL A 141 -5.91 8.88 17.18
N SER A 142 -7.16 8.65 16.79
CA SER A 142 -7.59 7.39 16.18
C SER A 142 -6.87 7.11 14.86
N SER A 143 -6.71 8.13 14.00
CA SER A 143 -6.00 8.03 12.72
C SER A 143 -4.52 7.69 12.93
N ASN A 144 -3.85 8.34 13.88
CA ASN A 144 -2.46 7.99 14.22
C ASN A 144 -2.34 6.54 14.75
N GLY A 145 -3.33 6.07 15.51
CA GLY A 145 -3.39 4.68 15.97
C GLY A 145 -3.60 3.68 14.82
N GLN A 146 -4.40 4.05 13.81
CA GLN A 146 -4.62 3.26 12.60
C GLN A 146 -3.32 3.10 11.81
N GLN A 147 -2.59 4.20 11.57
CA GLN A 147 -1.31 4.15 10.85
C GLN A 147 -0.28 3.26 11.56
N LYS A 148 -0.18 3.33 12.89
CA LYS A 148 0.72 2.46 13.65
C LYS A 148 0.36 0.98 13.51
N ARG A 149 -0.93 0.64 13.57
CA ARG A 149 -1.41 -0.74 13.41
C ARG A 149 -1.20 -1.27 11.99
N LEU A 150 -1.37 -0.40 10.99
CA LEU A 150 -1.11 -0.75 9.60
C LEU A 150 0.38 -1.04 9.40
N ARG A 151 1.27 -0.18 9.90
CA ARG A 151 2.73 -0.39 9.85
C ARG A 151 3.15 -1.71 10.50
N SER A 152 2.66 -2.00 11.71
CA SER A 152 3.00 -3.27 12.38
C SER A 152 2.51 -4.48 11.60
N LEU A 153 1.34 -4.38 10.94
CA LEU A 153 0.81 -5.47 10.12
C LEU A 153 1.63 -5.66 8.84
N VAL A 154 2.04 -4.57 8.19
CA VAL A 154 2.93 -4.65 7.02
C VAL A 154 4.25 -5.32 7.41
N GLN A 155 4.84 -4.93 8.54
CA GLN A 155 6.09 -5.54 9.05
C GLN A 155 5.96 -7.04 9.29
N GLU A 156 4.88 -7.47 9.96
CA GLU A 156 4.62 -8.87 10.26
C GLU A 156 4.41 -9.70 8.99
N GLU A 157 3.57 -9.21 8.08
CA GLU A 157 3.28 -9.88 6.81
C GLU A 157 4.51 -9.90 5.90
N ASN A 158 5.33 -8.84 5.91
CA ASN A 158 6.53 -8.75 5.09
C ASN A 158 7.62 -9.72 5.57
N LYS A 159 7.83 -9.80 6.87
CA LYS A 159 8.74 -10.79 7.46
C LYS A 159 8.32 -12.21 7.09
N LYS A 160 7.01 -12.49 7.18
CA LYS A 160 6.45 -13.79 6.80
C LYS A 160 6.64 -14.08 5.31
N ALA A 161 6.37 -13.12 4.44
CA ALA A 161 6.59 -13.26 3.00
C ALA A 161 8.07 -13.52 2.71
N THR A 162 8.97 -12.75 3.31
CA THR A 162 10.42 -12.91 3.19
C THR A 162 10.88 -14.31 3.63
N GLU A 163 10.39 -14.82 4.76
CA GLU A 163 10.67 -16.18 5.22
C GLU A 163 10.17 -17.25 4.24
N LEU A 164 8.97 -17.07 3.67
CA LEU A 164 8.42 -17.98 2.65
C LEU A 164 9.26 -17.96 1.37
N ILE A 165 9.68 -16.78 0.90
CA ILE A 165 10.52 -16.62 -0.29
C ILE A 165 11.89 -17.27 -0.04
N LYS A 166 12.48 -17.06 1.13
CA LYS A 166 13.74 -17.70 1.52
C LYS A 166 13.62 -19.22 1.53
N ASN A 167 12.51 -19.76 2.03
CA ASN A 167 12.26 -21.20 2.05
C ASN A 167 12.04 -21.79 0.65
N GLU A 168 11.35 -21.06 -0.24
CA GLU A 168 11.06 -21.50 -1.61
C GLU A 168 12.30 -21.48 -2.51
N LEU A 169 13.09 -20.40 -2.44
CA LEU A 169 14.29 -20.23 -3.28
C LEU A 169 15.53 -20.91 -2.71
N GLY A 170 15.57 -21.12 -1.40
CA GLY A 170 16.76 -21.51 -0.66
C GLY A 170 17.66 -20.32 -0.30
N GLU A 171 18.41 -20.48 0.80
CA GLU A 171 19.18 -19.40 1.42
C GLU A 171 20.23 -18.77 0.49
N ALA A 172 20.93 -19.58 -0.32
CA ALA A 172 21.94 -19.08 -1.24
C ALA A 172 21.36 -18.22 -2.38
N ALA A 173 20.25 -18.67 -2.98
CA ALA A 173 19.58 -17.92 -4.05
C ALA A 173 18.90 -16.66 -3.50
N PHE A 174 18.39 -16.72 -2.28
CA PHE A 174 17.84 -15.55 -1.59
C PHE A 174 18.91 -14.50 -1.31
N GLN A 175 20.11 -14.91 -0.84
CA GLN A 175 21.22 -14.00 -0.65
C GLN A 175 21.71 -13.39 -1.97
N GLU A 176 21.75 -14.16 -3.06
CA GLU A 176 22.09 -13.64 -4.38
C GLU A 176 21.11 -12.55 -4.84
N ILE A 177 19.81 -12.69 -4.54
CA ILE A 177 18.82 -11.64 -4.81
C ILE A 177 19.16 -10.37 -4.04
N LEU A 178 19.42 -10.48 -2.73
CA LEU A 178 19.78 -9.34 -1.89
C LEU A 178 20.99 -8.59 -2.45
N ASP A 179 22.07 -9.32 -2.75
CA ASP A 179 23.30 -8.74 -3.29
C ASP A 179 23.06 -8.06 -4.65
N ASN A 180 22.21 -8.65 -5.51
CA ASN A 180 21.90 -8.11 -6.82
C ASN A 180 20.97 -6.88 -6.74
N GLN A 181 20.03 -6.86 -5.79
CA GLN A 181 19.23 -5.68 -5.49
C GLN A 181 20.16 -4.54 -5.06
N GLU A 182 21.01 -4.75 -4.06
CA GLU A 182 21.92 -3.72 -3.55
C GLU A 182 22.80 -3.15 -4.66
N LYS A 183 23.44 -4.02 -5.46
CA LYS A 183 24.24 -3.58 -6.63
C LYS A 183 23.42 -2.76 -7.62
N TYR A 184 22.17 -3.15 -7.85
CA TYR A 184 21.29 -2.40 -8.75
C TYR A 184 20.97 -1.01 -8.19
N TYR A 185 20.64 -0.92 -6.89
CA TYR A 185 20.39 0.35 -6.20
C TYR A 185 21.62 1.27 -6.26
N GLN A 186 22.80 0.78 -5.87
CA GLN A 186 24.05 1.54 -5.93
C GLN A 186 24.34 2.06 -7.34
N LYS A 187 24.15 1.21 -8.36
CA LYS A 187 24.32 1.58 -9.76
C LYS A 187 23.29 2.63 -10.22
N TYR A 188 22.03 2.50 -9.79
CA TYR A 188 20.94 3.39 -10.21
C TYR A 188 21.06 4.78 -9.58
N PHE A 189 21.40 4.85 -8.28
CA PHE A 189 21.55 6.10 -7.53
C PHE A 189 22.97 6.66 -7.53
N ASN A 190 23.92 5.94 -8.15
CA ASN A 190 25.33 6.32 -8.24
C ASN A 190 25.93 6.68 -6.88
N THR A 191 25.60 5.87 -5.87
CA THR A 191 25.99 6.06 -4.47
C THR A 191 27.01 4.97 -4.10
N GLU A 192 28.18 5.33 -3.58
CA GLU A 192 29.22 4.39 -3.13
C GLU A 192 28.99 3.88 -1.69
N GLU A 193 27.91 4.30 -1.04
CA GLU A 193 27.57 3.87 0.32
C GLU A 193 26.87 2.50 0.28
N GLU A 194 27.21 1.64 1.24
CA GLU A 194 26.51 0.38 1.53
C GLU A 194 25.07 0.72 1.89
N ILE A 195 24.13 0.46 0.97
CA ILE A 195 22.72 0.81 1.17
C ILE A 195 22.12 -0.38 1.92
N GLU A 196 21.88 -0.23 3.22
CA GLU A 196 21.03 -1.16 3.99
C GLU A 196 19.60 -1.12 3.41
N THR A 197 19.36 -1.88 2.34
CA THR A 197 18.02 -2.23 1.88
C THR A 197 17.88 -3.74 1.96
N PRO A 198 17.69 -4.30 3.17
CA PRO A 198 17.12 -5.63 3.25
C PRO A 198 15.74 -5.55 2.58
N ILE A 199 15.36 -6.59 1.83
CA ILE A 199 14.02 -6.80 1.23
C ILE A 199 12.87 -6.39 2.18
N GLU A 200 13.10 -6.47 3.49
CA GLU A 200 12.17 -6.00 4.52
C GLU A 200 11.80 -4.50 4.43
N SER A 201 12.70 -3.59 4.03
CA SER A 201 12.43 -2.14 4.11
C SER A 201 11.72 -1.59 2.87
N ASN A 202 12.09 -2.03 1.67
CA ASN A 202 11.58 -1.43 0.45
C ASN A 202 10.15 -1.87 0.14
N ASP A 203 9.82 -3.16 0.25
CA ASP A 203 8.47 -3.65 -0.02
C ASP A 203 7.46 -3.21 1.06
N GLU A 204 7.90 -3.10 2.32
CA GLU A 204 7.12 -2.48 3.40
C GLU A 204 6.81 -1.01 3.10
N GLN A 205 7.85 -0.24 2.73
CA GLN A 205 7.68 1.17 2.43
C GLN A 205 6.89 1.38 1.14
N GLU A 206 7.05 0.52 0.14
CA GLU A 206 6.28 0.50 -1.09
C GLU A 206 4.79 0.35 -0.77
N ALA A 207 4.45 -0.69 -0.03
CA ALA A 207 3.10 -0.97 0.41
C ALA A 207 2.52 0.21 1.21
N LEU A 208 3.24 0.72 2.22
CA LEU A 208 2.79 1.83 3.07
C LEU A 208 2.49 3.12 2.30
N GLU A 209 3.32 3.52 1.34
CA GLU A 209 3.02 4.71 0.53
C GLU A 209 1.93 4.43 -0.51
N ALA A 210 1.88 3.23 -1.10
CA ALA A 210 0.80 2.85 -2.01
C ALA A 210 -0.57 2.95 -1.33
N PHE A 211 -0.65 2.59 -0.03
CA PHE A 211 -1.85 2.80 0.78
C PHE A 211 -2.19 4.27 1.00
N GLN A 212 -1.18 5.12 1.24
CA GLN A 212 -1.40 6.55 1.42
C GLN A 212 -1.85 7.22 0.13
N GLU A 213 -1.34 6.79 -1.02
CA GLU A 213 -1.76 7.29 -2.33
C GLU A 213 -3.19 6.85 -2.67
N ASP A 214 -3.54 5.58 -2.41
CA ASP A 214 -4.91 5.07 -2.62
C ASP A 214 -5.92 5.77 -1.69
N GLU A 215 -5.54 6.02 -0.42
CA GLU A 215 -6.40 6.73 0.55
C GLU A 215 -6.61 8.20 0.16
N LYS A 216 -5.60 8.88 -0.41
CA LYS A 216 -5.75 10.25 -0.93
C LYS A 216 -6.63 10.29 -2.19
N ALA A 217 -6.44 9.33 -3.10
CA ALA A 217 -7.24 9.26 -4.33
C ALA A 217 -8.73 8.98 -4.06
N ASP A 218 -9.04 8.13 -3.07
CA ASP A 218 -10.41 7.84 -2.63
C ASP A 218 -11.13 9.06 -2.00
N VAL A 219 -10.37 10.05 -1.52
CA VAL A 219 -10.90 11.32 -1.00
C VAL A 219 -11.15 12.31 -2.13
N GLU A 220 -10.24 12.44 -3.09
CA GLU A 220 -10.36 13.35 -4.24
C GLU A 220 -11.51 12.95 -5.20
N ASP A 221 -11.77 11.66 -5.43
CA ASP A 221 -12.87 11.20 -6.31
C ASP A 221 -14.28 11.36 -5.67
N LYS A 222 -14.38 11.83 -4.43
CA LYS A 222 -15.65 12.07 -3.71
C LYS A 222 -15.98 13.56 -3.49
N GLU A 223 -15.11 14.47 -3.93
CA GLU A 223 -15.39 15.91 -4.04
C GLU A 223 -15.97 16.27 -5.42
#